data_AF-A0A4Q5ZRS9-F1
#
_entry.id   AF-A0A4Q5ZRS9-F1
#
_cell.length_a   1.000
_cell.length_b   1.000
_cell.length_c   1.000
_cell.angle_alpha   90.00
_cell.angle_beta   90.00
_cell.angle_gamma   90.00
#
_symmetry.space_group_name_H-M   'P 1'
#
loop_
_entity.id
_entity.type
_entity.pdbx_description
1 polymer ?
#
loop_
_entity_poly.entity_id
_entity_poly.type
_entity_poly.pdbx_seq_one_letter_code
_entity_poly.pdbx_strand_id
1 'polypeptide(L)'
;LTAVLRAWKGYRQRSVFSKTDNSVRHWTATIAHVQLMIGILLYSQSPIISYFWKNTREAIHFADSRFFAIIHMLAMLIAIVIVTIGSAVAKRKTADHEKFRTLLIWFGLALLIIFMAIPWPFSPLAQRPYLR
;
A
#
# COMPACT_ATOMS: atom_id res chain seq x y z
N LEU A 1 -3.41 0.02 -8.83
CA LEU A 1 -4.69 0.09 -9.58
C LEU A 1 -4.73 -0.87 -10.78
N THR A 2 -3.79 -0.77 -11.73
CA THR A 2 -3.73 -1.62 -12.93
C THR A 2 -3.83 -3.13 -12.64
N ALA A 3 -3.08 -3.63 -11.66
CA ALA A 3 -3.11 -5.04 -11.26
C ALA A 3 -4.48 -5.48 -10.73
N VAL A 4 -5.18 -4.62 -9.97
CA VAL A 4 -6.53 -4.90 -9.44
C VAL A 4 -7.55 -4.93 -10.57
N LEU A 5 -7.50 -3.96 -11.50
CA LEU A 5 -8.39 -3.92 -12.67
C LEU A 5 -8.22 -5.16 -13.56
N ARG A 6 -6.98 -5.55 -13.83
CA ARG A 6 -6.69 -6.77 -14.60
C ARG A 6 -7.14 -8.03 -13.87
N ALA A 7 -6.92 -8.09 -12.55
CA ALA A 7 -7.40 -9.21 -11.74
C ALA A 7 -8.92 -9.33 -11.75
N TRP A 8 -9.65 -8.20 -11.62
CA TRP A 8 -11.10 -8.18 -11.70
C TRP A 8 -11.62 -8.62 -13.06
N LYS A 9 -11.06 -8.08 -14.15
CA LYS A 9 -11.43 -8.46 -15.52
C LYS A 9 -11.18 -9.95 -15.76
N GLY A 10 -9.99 -10.45 -15.43
CA GLY A 10 -9.62 -11.87 -15.60
C GLY A 10 -10.47 -12.81 -14.76
N TYR A 11 -10.81 -12.41 -13.53
CA TYR A 11 -11.70 -13.18 -12.66
C TYR A 11 -13.12 -13.28 -13.23
N ARG A 12 -13.70 -12.14 -13.65
CA ARG A 12 -15.08 -12.08 -14.19
C ARG A 12 -15.22 -12.80 -15.53
N GLN A 13 -14.21 -12.71 -16.39
CA GLN A 13 -14.22 -13.32 -17.73
C GLN A 13 -13.70 -14.76 -17.75
N ARG A 14 -13.32 -15.32 -16.59
CA ARG A 14 -12.66 -16.64 -16.48
C ARG A 14 -11.49 -16.80 -17.47
N SER A 15 -10.71 -15.73 -17.63
CA SER A 15 -9.61 -15.70 -18.59
C SER A 15 -8.46 -16.61 -18.16
N VAL A 16 -7.63 -17.00 -19.13
CA VAL A 16 -6.35 -17.67 -18.89
C VAL A 16 -5.36 -16.67 -18.30
N PHE A 17 -4.58 -17.09 -17.30
CA PHE A 17 -3.61 -16.20 -16.65
C PHE A 17 -2.38 -16.02 -17.54
N SER A 18 -2.27 -14.86 -18.18
CA SER A 18 -1.24 -14.61 -19.19
C SER A 18 0.13 -14.29 -18.59
N LYS A 19 1.18 -14.38 -19.41
CA LYS A 19 2.53 -13.90 -19.05
C LYS A 19 2.49 -12.42 -18.63
N THR A 20 1.70 -11.60 -19.31
CA THR A 20 1.52 -10.19 -18.99
C THR A 20 0.88 -10.01 -17.61
N ASP A 21 -0.09 -10.84 -17.21
CA ASP A 21 -0.69 -10.79 -15.86
C ASP A 21 0.36 -11.12 -14.80
N ASN A 22 1.20 -12.14 -15.05
CA ASN A 22 2.30 -12.48 -14.16
C ASN A 22 3.34 -11.36 -14.04
N SER A 23 3.68 -10.70 -15.15
CA SER A 23 4.58 -9.55 -15.14
C SER A 23 3.98 -8.41 -14.33
N VAL A 24 2.70 -8.07 -14.52
CA VAL A 24 2.04 -7.01 -13.74
C VAL A 24 2.00 -7.34 -12.25
N ARG A 25 1.73 -8.60 -11.86
CA ARG A 25 1.85 -9.05 -10.47
C ARG A 25 3.25 -8.79 -9.92
N HIS A 26 4.29 -9.17 -10.66
CA HIS A 26 5.67 -9.01 -10.23
C HIS A 26 6.08 -7.54 -10.11
N TRP A 27 5.83 -6.73 -11.16
CA TRP A 27 6.12 -5.30 -11.16
C TRP A 27 5.41 -4.56 -10.04
N THR A 28 4.15 -4.90 -9.75
CA THR A 28 3.41 -4.29 -8.64
C THR A 28 4.11 -4.54 -7.30
N ALA A 29 4.56 -5.77 -7.05
CA ALA A 29 5.31 -6.08 -5.84
C ALA A 29 6.66 -5.35 -5.83
N THR A 30 7.41 -5.33 -6.93
CA THR A 30 8.69 -4.61 -7.02
C THR A 30 8.53 -3.12 -6.74
N ILE A 31 7.55 -2.47 -7.37
CA ILE A 31 7.26 -1.05 -7.16
C ILE A 31 6.87 -0.79 -5.70
N ALA A 32 6.09 -1.67 -5.06
CA ALA A 32 5.74 -1.54 -3.65
C ALA A 32 6.98 -1.58 -2.73
N HIS A 33 7.97 -2.43 -3.01
CA HIS A 33 9.22 -2.45 -2.25
C HIS A 33 10.09 -1.21 -2.53
N VAL A 34 10.18 -0.75 -3.78
CA VAL A 34 10.87 0.51 -4.09
C VAL A 34 10.22 1.69 -3.36
N GLN A 35 8.89 1.74 -3.33
CA GLN A 35 8.14 2.74 -2.58
C GLN A 35 8.42 2.66 -1.07
N LEU A 36 8.59 1.46 -0.50
CA LEU A 36 9.01 1.31 0.90
C LEU A 36 10.37 1.94 1.14
N MET A 37 11.35 1.66 0.27
CA MET A 37 12.70 2.19 0.40
C MET A 37 12.71 3.72 0.34
N ILE A 38 11.99 4.30 -0.63
CA ILE A 38 11.82 5.75 -0.74
C ILE A 38 11.12 6.30 0.52
N GLY A 39 10.06 5.63 0.99
CA GLY A 39 9.34 6.01 2.20
C GLY A 39 10.21 6.01 3.45
N ILE A 40 11.10 5.02 3.62
CA ILE A 40 12.05 4.96 4.74
C ILE A 40 13.06 6.11 4.66
N LEU A 41 13.56 6.43 3.46
CA LEU A 41 14.47 7.58 3.27
C LEU A 41 13.78 8.91 3.63
N LEU A 42 12.54 9.11 3.18
CA LEU A 42 11.77 10.31 3.53
C LEU A 42 11.45 10.35 5.03
N TYR A 43 11.17 9.20 5.64
CA TYR A 43 10.86 9.09 7.06
C TYR A 43 12.06 9.49 7.92
N SER A 44 13.25 9.00 7.59
CA SER A 44 14.48 9.28 8.36
C SER A 44 14.95 10.73 8.23
N GLN A 45 14.66 11.39 7.11
CA GLN A 45 15.05 12.79 6.87
C GLN A 45 13.98 13.81 7.28
N SER A 46 12.78 13.36 7.67
CA SER A 46 11.66 14.25 7.93
C SER A 46 11.81 15.04 9.25
N PRO A 47 11.75 16.39 9.20
CA PRO A 47 11.79 17.21 10.41
C PRO A 47 10.62 16.94 11.36
N ILE A 48 9.43 16.66 10.81
CA ILE A 48 8.22 16.36 11.58
C ILE A 48 8.42 15.07 12.39
N ILE A 49 9.01 14.06 11.77
CA ILE A 49 9.25 12.77 12.40
C ILE A 49 10.38 12.88 13.43
N SER A 50 11.45 13.61 13.10
CA SER A 50 12.52 13.91 14.06
C SER A 50 12.00 14.65 15.30
N TYR A 51 11.15 15.65 15.10
CA TYR A 51 10.49 16.37 16.20
C TYR A 51 9.59 15.46 17.03
N PHE A 52 8.81 14.58 16.36
CA PHE A 52 7.93 13.62 17.04
C PHE A 52 8.71 12.72 18.01
N TRP A 53 9.81 12.12 17.56
CA TRP A 53 10.60 11.22 18.40
C TRP A 53 11.36 11.92 19.54
N LYS A 54 11.69 13.20 19.37
CA LYS A 54 12.31 14.02 20.43
C LYS A 54 11.30 14.48 21.48
N ASN A 55 10.05 14.74 21.08
CA ASN A 55 9.01 15.33 21.93
C ASN A 55 7.76 14.44 22.01
N THR A 56 7.93 13.12 22.09
CA THR A 56 6.83 12.15 21.94
C THR A 56 5.63 12.41 22.84
N ARG A 57 5.86 12.86 24.09
CA ARG A 57 4.79 13.14 25.06
C ARG A 57 3.84 14.24 24.59
N GLU A 58 4.36 15.26 23.93
CA GLU A 58 3.56 16.38 23.40
C GLU A 58 3.09 16.07 21.98
N ALA A 59 4.01 15.60 21.13
CA ALA A 59 3.78 15.39 19.71
C ALA A 59 2.72 14.33 19.40
N ILE A 60 2.48 13.38 20.32
CA ILE A 60 1.40 12.40 20.18
C ILE A 60 0.01 13.01 20.24
N HIS A 61 -0.16 14.20 20.83
CA HIS A 61 -1.47 14.87 20.89
C HIS A 61 -1.83 15.55 19.56
N PHE A 62 -0.84 15.98 18.78
CA PHE A 62 -1.06 16.56 17.45
C PHE A 62 -1.39 15.48 16.42
N ALA A 63 -2.58 15.59 15.80
CA ALA A 63 -3.11 14.60 14.86
C ALA A 63 -2.16 14.35 13.67
N ASP A 64 -1.66 15.42 13.04
CA ASP A 64 -0.76 15.33 11.90
C ASP A 64 0.55 14.63 12.25
N SER A 65 1.20 15.04 13.35
CA SER A 65 2.46 14.44 13.80
C SER A 65 2.30 12.95 14.10
N ARG A 66 1.24 12.57 14.83
CA ARG A 66 0.90 11.18 15.13
C ARG A 66 0.60 10.38 13.86
N PHE A 67 -0.11 10.97 12.90
CA PHE A 67 -0.45 10.31 11.64
C PHE A 67 0.81 9.98 10.83
N PHE A 68 1.67 10.95 10.56
CA PHE A 68 2.86 10.70 9.72
C PHE A 68 3.91 9.86 10.42
N ALA A 69 4.13 10.05 11.72
CA ALA A 69 5.18 9.35 12.45
C ALA A 69 4.84 7.87 12.73
N ILE A 70 3.57 7.56 12.96
CA ILE A 70 3.14 6.21 13.38
C ILE A 70 2.18 5.59 12.38
N ILE A 71 1.00 6.20 12.20
CA ILE A 71 -0.13 5.57 11.49
C ILE A 71 0.23 5.31 10.02
N HIS A 72 0.75 6.32 9.33
CA HIS A 72 1.12 6.25 7.92
C HIS A 72 2.21 5.20 7.67
N MET A 73 3.31 5.25 8.44
CA MET A 73 4.42 4.30 8.28
C MET A 73 3.95 2.86 8.50
N LEU A 74 3.21 2.60 9.58
CA LEU A 74 2.70 1.26 9.88
C LEU A 74 1.71 0.76 8.83
N ALA A 75 0.77 1.61 8.40
CA ALA A 75 -0.22 1.25 7.37
C ALA A 75 0.47 0.91 6.03
N MET A 76 1.45 1.71 5.61
CA MET A 76 2.20 1.44 4.38
C MET A 76 3.00 0.14 4.48
N LEU A 77 3.69 -0.11 5.60
CA LEU A 77 4.42 -1.36 5.82
C LEU A 77 3.50 -2.58 5.75
N ILE A 78 2.35 -2.53 6.42
CA ILE A 78 1.33 -3.59 6.38
C ILE A 78 0.85 -3.81 4.93
N ALA A 79 0.55 -2.75 4.20
CA ALA A 79 0.12 -2.86 2.80
C ALA A 79 1.17 -3.56 1.93
N ILE A 80 2.45 -3.24 2.11
CA ILE A 80 3.55 -3.87 1.36
C ILE A 80 3.68 -5.35 1.72
N VAL A 81 3.59 -5.72 3.00
CA VAL A 81 3.59 -7.13 3.43
C VAL A 81 2.43 -7.89 2.78
N ILE A 82 1.23 -7.31 2.74
CA ILE A 82 0.06 -7.90 2.07
C ILE A 82 0.31 -8.07 0.56
N VAL A 83 0.88 -7.08 -0.13
CA VAL A 83 1.24 -7.21 -1.55
C VAL A 83 2.24 -8.34 -1.76
N THR A 84 3.26 -8.44 -0.90
CA THR A 84 4.31 -9.46 -1.01
C THR A 84 3.75 -10.87 -0.82
N ILE A 85 2.96 -11.08 0.24
CA ILE A 85 2.31 -12.37 0.50
C ILE A 85 1.33 -12.70 -0.61
N GLY A 86 0.44 -11.78 -1.00
CA GLY A 86 -0.54 -11.99 -2.06
C GLY A 86 0.10 -12.34 -3.40
N SER A 87 1.21 -11.67 -3.72
CA SER A 87 2.00 -11.95 -4.92
C SER A 87 2.64 -13.34 -4.88
N ALA A 88 3.18 -13.75 -3.73
CA ALA A 88 3.79 -15.07 -3.56
C ALA A 88 2.73 -16.19 -3.59
N VAL A 89 1.59 -16.00 -2.94
CA VAL A 89 0.47 -16.96 -2.94
C VAL A 89 -0.10 -17.11 -4.34
N ALA A 90 -0.36 -16.01 -5.06
CA ALA A 90 -0.86 -16.07 -6.44
C ALA A 90 0.11 -16.81 -7.37
N LYS A 91 1.43 -16.64 -7.19
CA LYS A 91 2.44 -17.37 -7.97
C LYS A 91 2.35 -18.90 -7.77
N ARG A 92 1.94 -19.36 -6.58
CA ARG A 92 1.88 -20.79 -6.23
C ARG A 92 0.55 -21.46 -6.59
N LYS A 93 -0.48 -20.71 -6.99
CA LYS A 93 -1.76 -21.29 -7.43
C LYS A 93 -1.61 -21.93 -8.81
N THR A 94 -2.25 -23.08 -9.01
CA THR A 94 -2.26 -23.81 -10.29
C THR A 94 -3.35 -23.30 -11.22
N ALA A 95 -4.59 -23.23 -10.72
CA ALA A 95 -5.75 -22.76 -11.47
C ALA A 95 -5.72 -21.25 -11.72
N ASP A 96 -5.94 -20.83 -12.97
CA ASP A 96 -5.89 -19.42 -13.38
C ASP A 96 -6.95 -18.55 -12.70
N HIS A 97 -8.15 -19.09 -12.52
CA HIS A 97 -9.21 -18.42 -11.78
C HIS A 97 -8.80 -18.08 -10.34
N GLU A 98 -8.12 -19.03 -9.67
CA GLU A 98 -7.63 -18.84 -8.30
C GLU A 98 -6.48 -17.82 -8.23
N LYS A 99 -5.63 -17.75 -9.27
CA LYS A 99 -4.60 -16.69 -9.37
C LYS A 99 -5.25 -15.32 -9.42
N PHE A 100 -6.23 -15.12 -10.29
CA PHE A 100 -6.94 -13.85 -10.42
C PHE A 100 -7.71 -13.49 -9.14
N ARG A 101 -8.40 -14.46 -8.53
CA ARG A 101 -9.09 -14.27 -7.23
C ARG A 101 -8.13 -13.82 -6.14
N THR A 102 -6.99 -14.49 -6.04
CA THR A 102 -5.95 -14.17 -5.06
C THR A 102 -5.45 -12.74 -5.27
N LEU A 103 -5.09 -12.38 -6.50
CA LEU A 103 -4.62 -11.02 -6.78
C LEU A 103 -5.68 -9.96 -6.47
N LEU A 104 -6.94 -10.22 -6.83
CA LEU A 104 -8.04 -9.29 -6.59
C LEU A 104 -8.23 -9.01 -5.09
N ILE A 105 -8.23 -10.05 -4.25
CA ILE A 105 -8.43 -9.91 -2.80
C ILE A 105 -7.21 -9.25 -2.16
N TRP A 106 -6.01 -9.79 -2.40
CA TRP A 106 -4.80 -9.33 -1.71
C TRP A 106 -4.37 -7.94 -2.15
N PHE A 107 -4.33 -7.67 -3.46
CA PHE A 107 -3.95 -6.33 -3.94
C PHE A 107 -5.08 -5.32 -3.75
N GLY A 108 -6.34 -5.76 -3.73
CA GLY A 108 -7.47 -4.93 -3.35
C GLY A 108 -7.37 -4.47 -1.88
N LEU A 109 -7.11 -5.40 -0.96
CA LEU A 109 -6.94 -5.08 0.46
C LEU A 109 -5.75 -4.13 0.68
N ALA A 110 -4.60 -4.40 0.07
CA ALA A 110 -3.46 -3.50 0.16
C ALA A 110 -3.77 -2.11 -0.41
N LEU A 111 -4.49 -2.02 -1.52
CA LEU A 111 -4.89 -0.75 -2.11
C LEU A 111 -5.81 0.05 -1.20
N LEU A 112 -6.76 -0.61 -0.52
CA LEU A 112 -7.63 0.03 0.47
C LEU A 112 -6.82 0.63 1.62
N ILE A 113 -5.84 -0.12 2.16
CA ILE A 113 -4.97 0.39 3.24
C ILE A 113 -4.15 1.59 2.77
N ILE A 114 -3.57 1.53 1.57
CA ILE A 114 -2.81 2.65 1.00
C ILE A 114 -3.71 3.88 0.85
N PHE A 115 -4.95 3.73 0.39
CA PHE A 115 -5.89 4.85 0.29
C PHE A 115 -6.27 5.43 1.66
N MET A 116 -6.42 4.62 2.70
CA MET A 116 -6.65 5.13 4.07
C MET A 116 -5.41 5.86 4.63
N ALA A 117 -4.21 5.48 4.21
CA ALA A 117 -2.95 6.09 4.63
C ALA A 117 -2.62 7.41 3.91
N ILE A 118 -3.46 7.88 2.99
CA ILE A 118 -3.32 9.19 2.35
C ILE A 118 -3.99 10.25 3.25
N PRO A 119 -3.32 11.37 3.57
CA PRO A 119 -3.88 12.45 4.40
C PRO A 119 -4.88 13.28 3.59
N TRP A 120 -6.07 12.72 3.35
CA TRP A 120 -7.15 13.43 2.66
C TRP A 120 -7.59 14.67 3.46
N PRO A 121 -7.94 15.80 2.81
CA PRO A 121 -8.39 16.99 3.53
C PRO A 121 -9.67 16.79 4.34
N PHE A 122 -10.49 15.79 3.96
CA PHE A 122 -11.68 15.39 4.69
C PHE A 122 -11.41 14.31 5.75
N SER A 123 -10.17 13.83 5.90
CA SER A 123 -9.83 12.82 6.90
C SER A 123 -9.74 13.46 8.28
N PRO A 124 -10.40 12.91 9.31
CA PRO A 124 -10.29 13.39 10.69
C PRO A 124 -8.90 13.10 11.29
N LEU A 125 -8.04 12.34 10.60
CA LEU A 125 -6.72 11.92 11.09
C LEU A 125 -5.58 12.84 10.68
N ALA A 126 -5.68 13.48 9.51
CA ALA A 126 -4.70 14.43 9.00
C ALA A 126 -5.35 15.28 7.91
N GLN A 127 -5.48 16.58 8.15
CA GLN A 127 -6.10 17.51 7.19
C GLN A 127 -5.01 18.29 6.49
N ARG A 128 -4.74 17.94 5.22
CA ARG A 128 -3.88 18.77 4.36
C ARG A 128 -4.69 19.39 3.21
N PRO A 129 -4.65 20.73 3.03
CA PRO A 129 -5.24 21.36 1.85
C PRO A 129 -4.54 20.88 0.58
N TYR A 130 -5.29 20.79 -0.52
CA TYR A 130 -4.81 20.25 -1.80
C TYR A 130 -3.70 21.10 -2.45
N LEU A 131 -3.59 22.38 -2.07
CA LEU A 131 -2.64 23.35 -2.61
C LEU A 131 -1.96 24.08 -1.43
N ARG A 132 -0.66 24.31 -1.55
CA ARG A 132 0.17 25.13 -0.64
C ARG A 132 0.77 26.29 -1.41
#